data_AF-A0A933X5W6-F1
#
_entry.id   AF-A0A933X5W6-F1
#
_cell.length_a   1.000
_cell.length_b   1.000
_cell.length_c   1.000
_cell.angle_alpha   90.00
_cell.angle_beta   90.00
_cell.angle_gamma   90.00
#
_symmetry.space_group_name_H-M   'P 1'
#
loop_
_entity.id
_entity.type
_entity.pdbx_description
1 polymer ?
#
loop_
_entity_poly.entity_id
_entity_poly.type
_entity_poly.pdbx_seq_one_letter_code
_entity_poly.pdbx_strand_id
1 'polypeptide(L)'
;MARWHRLWSASFVAVCLATAAVAQAPKTGPFYKNTSFAFEIKVPADWEQVPPDPNEKNLIVKYDPAGLKYVPLGTSDQLFVHCWLLKFDRRKKPESEAKDDGKTIKIDLFGGGSKDLAAWVKNGECGPGFSVEGKPKDFEVNKVKATEYEFLSANKTFEEPVKLYAVVYHLETDLDLAMVFNGPAEPKKWTKWRIPFAEMGKSFRHAEIKADKPSDIDPSKMTLRDKTRADWITKLKDTPEWKLYETPNYFVVSCNSDKAFLDELMGRLEAIRTKYEEDYPYEKMQELKKLAATLQTGEKTPEQKAEEEFGKLLNGGADPREMSRCSIVRVCKDAEQYYSYGGPGGSAGYWSPMAKELVLYDDRKVGGKGDTWAVLNHEGFHQFIFYFYGSISPHSWYNEGTGDFYSGYQYKAKRFTLEKFQWRVGTIKDAIQSGKYVPLKDFVRWTQAEYYGQNKLGVDGGQNYAQGWSFIFFLRTGKKANAKGWDPKWDGILEAYLKELAMTNSTDKAVEKAFDGIDMDALEEAWKAYTK
;
A
#
# COMPACT_ATOMS: atom_id res chain seq x y z
N MET A 1 45.20 -56.62 -13.12
CA MET A 1 44.67 -55.30 -13.53
C MET A 1 43.59 -54.89 -12.53
N ALA A 2 43.99 -54.22 -11.46
CA ALA A 2 43.12 -53.85 -10.34
C ALA A 2 42.95 -52.33 -10.30
N ARG A 3 41.68 -51.90 -10.27
CA ARG A 3 41.23 -50.51 -10.19
C ARG A 3 41.62 -49.92 -8.82
N TRP A 4 42.27 -48.77 -8.82
CA TRP A 4 42.51 -47.95 -7.63
C TRP A 4 41.62 -46.70 -7.68
N HIS A 5 40.90 -46.48 -6.58
CA HIS A 5 40.02 -45.35 -6.33
C HIS A 5 40.80 -44.04 -6.21
N ARG A 6 40.35 -42.97 -6.88
CA ARG A 6 40.85 -41.61 -6.67
C ARG A 6 40.10 -40.98 -5.49
N LEU A 7 40.83 -40.74 -4.40
CA LEU A 7 40.46 -39.84 -3.32
C LEU A 7 40.44 -38.40 -3.87
N TRP A 8 39.30 -37.72 -3.74
CA TRP A 8 39.19 -36.27 -3.91
C TRP A 8 39.22 -35.63 -2.53
N SER A 9 40.23 -34.77 -2.32
CA SER A 9 40.41 -33.96 -1.13
C SER A 9 39.32 -32.88 -1.09
N ALA A 10 38.44 -32.91 -0.09
CA ALA A 10 37.47 -31.86 0.15
C ALA A 10 38.17 -30.66 0.84
N SER A 11 38.38 -29.58 0.10
CA SER A 11 38.72 -28.28 0.67
C SER A 11 37.47 -27.70 1.32
N PHE A 12 37.41 -27.69 2.65
CA PHE A 12 36.42 -26.94 3.42
C PHE A 12 36.67 -25.44 3.22
N VAL A 13 35.88 -24.80 2.36
CA VAL A 13 35.75 -23.34 2.36
C VAL A 13 34.84 -23.01 3.55
N ALA A 14 35.44 -22.52 4.64
CA ALA A 14 34.70 -21.89 5.70
C ALA A 14 34.08 -20.60 5.14
N VAL A 15 32.81 -20.67 4.72
CA VAL A 15 32.00 -19.49 4.46
C VAL A 15 31.79 -18.82 5.81
N CYS A 16 32.58 -17.78 6.11
CA CYS A 16 32.23 -16.83 7.16
C CYS A 16 30.90 -16.19 6.76
N LEU A 17 29.79 -16.74 7.26
CA LEU A 17 28.52 -16.03 7.31
C LEU A 17 28.76 -14.76 8.12
N ALA A 18 28.96 -13.64 7.44
CA ALA A 18 28.90 -12.34 8.08
C ALA A 18 27.49 -12.23 8.68
N THR A 19 27.38 -12.32 10.00
CA THR A 19 26.14 -12.02 10.69
C THR A 19 25.75 -10.60 10.31
N ALA A 20 24.58 -10.42 9.73
CA ALA A 20 24.08 -9.11 9.39
C ALA A 20 24.05 -8.25 10.68
N ALA A 21 24.73 -7.11 10.65
CA ALA A 21 24.84 -6.26 11.83
C ALA A 21 23.46 -5.68 12.17
N VAL A 22 23.01 -5.88 13.40
CA VAL A 22 21.78 -5.27 13.95
C VAL A 22 21.85 -3.75 13.95
N ALA A 23 20.69 -3.08 14.01
CA ALA A 23 20.65 -1.62 14.10
C ALA A 23 21.47 -1.10 15.28
N GLN A 24 22.16 0.02 15.09
CA GLN A 24 22.95 0.68 16.12
C GLN A 24 22.37 2.06 16.44
N ALA A 25 22.80 2.62 17.58
CA ALA A 25 22.51 4.00 17.92
C ALA A 25 22.92 4.92 16.74
N PRO A 26 22.04 5.83 16.29
CA PRO A 26 22.34 6.67 15.15
C PRO A 26 23.48 7.63 15.46
N LYS A 27 24.15 8.08 14.41
CA LYS A 27 25.03 9.26 14.48
C LYS A 27 24.23 10.49 14.07
N THR A 28 24.61 11.63 14.62
CA THR A 28 24.08 12.93 14.21
C THR A 28 24.46 13.21 12.75
N GLY A 29 23.47 13.38 11.88
CA GLY A 29 23.63 13.54 10.44
C GLY A 29 23.42 14.98 9.95
N PRO A 30 23.06 15.14 8.66
CA PRO A 30 22.87 16.45 8.04
C PRO A 30 21.59 17.13 8.53
N PHE A 31 21.44 18.42 8.21
CA PHE A 31 20.18 19.13 8.40
C PHE A 31 19.14 18.65 7.39
N TYR A 32 17.99 18.20 7.89
CA TYR A 32 16.74 18.15 7.16
C TYR A 32 16.10 19.54 7.18
N LYS A 33 15.73 20.06 6.02
CA LYS A 33 15.03 21.34 5.87
C LYS A 33 13.58 21.08 5.45
N ASN A 34 12.65 21.66 6.19
CA ASN A 34 11.23 21.62 5.89
C ASN A 34 10.73 23.01 5.48
N THR A 35 10.10 23.07 4.31
CA THR A 35 9.56 24.29 3.73
C THR A 35 8.11 24.54 4.12
N SER A 36 7.34 23.53 4.52
CA SER A 36 5.96 23.75 5.00
C SER A 36 5.89 24.52 6.31
N PHE A 37 6.85 24.30 7.20
CA PHE A 37 6.86 24.83 8.57
C PHE A 37 8.11 25.65 8.89
N ALA A 38 8.93 25.98 7.89
CA ALA A 38 10.06 26.90 8.02
C ALA A 38 11.08 26.51 9.10
N PHE A 39 11.49 25.25 9.12
CA PHE A 39 12.51 24.77 10.05
C PHE A 39 13.59 23.94 9.39
N GLU A 40 14.70 23.81 10.09
CA GLU A 40 15.68 22.77 9.83
C GLU A 40 16.18 22.15 11.14
N ILE A 41 16.48 20.86 11.07
CA ILE A 41 16.92 20.06 12.22
C ILE A 41 17.87 18.97 11.73
N LYS A 42 18.90 18.64 12.51
CA LYS A 42 19.75 17.49 12.21
C LYS A 42 18.95 16.20 12.39
N VAL A 43 19.09 15.30 11.42
CA VAL A 43 18.46 13.98 11.40
C VAL A 43 19.53 12.89 11.46
N PRO A 44 19.18 11.62 11.73
CA PRO A 44 20.15 10.54 11.76
C PRO A 44 20.97 10.44 10.46
N ALA A 45 22.28 10.25 10.60
CA ALA A 45 23.15 9.95 9.48
C ALA A 45 22.85 8.54 8.94
N ASP A 46 22.90 8.40 7.62
CA ASP A 46 22.77 7.12 6.89
C ASP A 46 21.43 6.39 7.12
N TRP A 47 20.42 7.09 7.63
CA TRP A 47 19.06 6.59 7.74
C TRP A 47 18.23 7.06 6.54
N GLU A 48 17.26 6.25 6.16
CA GLU A 48 16.46 6.39 4.97
C GLU A 48 15.20 7.19 5.25
N GLN A 49 14.87 8.12 4.35
CA GLN A 49 13.67 8.92 4.48
C GLN A 49 12.42 8.14 4.03
N VAL A 50 11.41 8.10 4.89
CA VAL A 50 10.12 7.45 4.66
C VAL A 50 9.03 8.51 4.76
N PRO A 51 8.33 8.82 3.64
CA PRO A 51 7.28 9.81 3.61
C PRO A 51 6.04 9.28 4.35
N PRO A 52 5.15 10.17 4.81
CA PRO A 52 3.87 9.75 5.37
C PRO A 52 2.95 9.15 4.30
N ASP A 53 2.08 8.23 4.73
CA ASP A 53 0.88 7.85 3.98
C ASP A 53 -0.01 9.09 3.74
N PRO A 54 -0.71 9.21 2.59
CA PRO A 54 -1.59 10.35 2.32
C PRO A 54 -2.65 10.65 3.39
N ASN A 55 -3.05 9.66 4.20
CA ASN A 55 -4.03 9.82 5.26
C ASN A 55 -3.41 10.14 6.63
N GLU A 56 -2.09 10.00 6.77
CA GLU A 56 -1.37 10.27 8.02
C GLU A 56 -1.35 11.78 8.32
N LYS A 57 -1.86 12.15 9.49
CA LYS A 57 -2.16 13.55 9.84
C LYS A 57 -1.02 14.23 10.59
N ASN A 58 -0.28 13.50 11.42
CA ASN A 58 0.73 14.07 12.32
C ASN A 58 2.14 13.90 11.78
N LEU A 59 2.45 12.85 11.04
CA LEU A 59 3.80 12.65 10.51
C LEU A 59 4.13 13.72 9.44
N ILE A 60 5.30 14.34 9.58
CA ILE A 60 5.96 15.14 8.54
C ILE A 60 6.80 14.19 7.70
N VAL A 61 7.67 13.43 8.37
CA VAL A 61 8.55 12.44 7.76
C VAL A 61 9.09 11.50 8.84
N LYS A 62 9.38 10.25 8.47
CA LYS A 62 10.06 9.27 9.32
C LYS A 62 11.43 8.93 8.74
N TYR A 63 12.39 8.61 9.61
CA TYR A 63 13.67 8.04 9.24
C TYR A 63 13.86 6.69 9.89
N ASP A 64 14.36 5.73 9.11
CA ASP A 64 14.67 4.36 9.54
C ASP A 64 16.11 4.01 9.18
N PRO A 65 16.81 3.14 9.93
CA PRO A 65 18.14 2.69 9.53
C PRO A 65 18.16 2.09 8.12
N ALA A 66 19.26 2.29 7.40
CA ALA A 66 19.54 1.53 6.19
C ALA A 66 19.89 0.07 6.54
N GLY A 67 19.27 -0.90 5.88
CA GLY A 67 19.46 -2.34 6.15
C GLY A 67 18.61 -2.85 7.32
N LEU A 68 19.19 -3.66 8.22
CA LEU A 68 18.44 -4.21 9.36
C LEU A 68 17.94 -3.11 10.30
N LYS A 69 16.62 -2.94 10.33
CA LYS A 69 15.93 -1.82 11.02
C LYS A 69 15.67 -2.06 12.51
N TYR A 70 16.15 -3.17 13.07
CA TYR A 70 15.81 -3.56 14.44
C TYR A 70 17.02 -3.81 15.35
N VAL A 71 16.78 -3.67 16.65
CA VAL A 71 17.65 -4.08 17.75
C VAL A 71 16.99 -5.25 18.48
N PRO A 72 17.70 -6.36 18.75
CA PRO A 72 17.16 -7.43 19.59
C PRO A 72 16.83 -6.92 21.00
N LEU A 73 15.65 -7.28 21.49
CA LEU A 73 15.21 -7.12 22.86
C LEU A 73 15.09 -8.52 23.47
N GLY A 74 16.08 -8.95 24.25
CA GLY A 74 16.09 -10.30 24.81
C GLY A 74 16.27 -11.38 23.74
N THR A 75 15.48 -12.45 23.86
CA THR A 75 15.62 -13.70 23.10
C THR A 75 14.74 -13.79 21.87
N SER A 76 13.55 -13.19 21.88
CA SER A 76 12.61 -13.29 20.76
C SER A 76 12.08 -11.94 20.25
N ASP A 77 12.12 -10.88 21.05
CA ASP A 77 11.61 -9.57 20.63
C ASP A 77 12.63 -8.77 19.80
N GLN A 78 12.09 -7.95 18.91
CA GLN A 78 12.85 -7.04 18.05
C GLN A 78 12.26 -5.64 18.14
N LEU A 79 13.09 -4.66 18.51
CA LEU A 79 12.73 -3.24 18.46
C LEU A 79 13.09 -2.67 17.10
N PHE A 80 12.09 -2.43 16.25
CA PHE A 80 12.28 -1.59 15.07
C PHE A 80 12.54 -0.16 15.50
N VAL A 81 13.65 0.42 15.06
CA VAL A 81 14.09 1.75 15.48
C VAL A 81 13.78 2.82 14.44
N HIS A 82 13.32 3.96 14.92
CA HIS A 82 12.74 5.03 14.12
C HIS A 82 13.08 6.41 14.68
N CYS A 83 13.05 7.40 13.79
CA CYS A 83 13.05 8.81 14.11
C CYS A 83 11.85 9.44 13.41
N TRP A 84 10.88 9.93 14.17
CA TRP A 84 9.69 10.60 13.64
C TRP A 84 9.84 12.11 13.79
N LEU A 85 9.56 12.85 12.71
CA LEU A 85 9.29 14.27 12.76
C LEU A 85 7.78 14.48 12.62
N LEU A 86 7.17 15.11 13.61
CA LEU A 86 5.72 15.24 13.75
C LEU A 86 5.29 16.71 13.74
N LYS A 87 4.04 16.94 13.35
CA LYS A 87 3.30 18.19 13.47
C LYS A 87 2.05 18.01 14.32
N PHE A 88 1.77 19.02 15.13
CA PHE A 88 0.53 19.20 15.87
C PHE A 88 -0.01 20.58 15.52
N ASP A 89 -0.62 20.68 14.34
CA ASP A 89 -1.13 21.94 13.80
C ASP A 89 -2.60 22.12 14.20
N ARG A 90 -2.83 23.03 15.13
CA ARG A 90 -4.14 23.40 15.68
C ARG A 90 -4.63 24.73 15.13
N ARG A 91 -3.88 25.34 14.20
CA ARG A 91 -4.27 26.60 13.57
C ARG A 91 -5.55 26.39 12.78
N LYS A 92 -6.41 27.41 12.74
CA LYS A 92 -7.62 27.37 11.92
C LYS A 92 -7.23 27.29 10.46
N LYS A 93 -7.78 26.31 9.73
CA LYS A 93 -7.61 26.24 8.28
C LYS A 93 -8.12 27.54 7.63
N PRO A 94 -7.41 28.10 6.64
CA PRO A 94 -7.85 29.30 5.95
C PRO A 94 -9.22 29.09 5.29
N GLU A 95 -10.07 30.12 5.29
CA GLU A 95 -11.44 30.06 4.74
C GLU A 95 -11.49 29.65 3.25
N SER A 96 -10.38 29.78 2.51
CA SER A 96 -10.28 29.31 1.12
C SER A 96 -10.24 27.78 0.98
N GLU A 97 -9.86 27.04 2.03
CA GLU A 97 -10.03 25.58 2.11
C GLU A 97 -11.42 25.19 2.66
N ALA A 98 -12.13 26.15 3.28
CA ALA A 98 -13.49 25.98 3.79
C ALA A 98 -14.58 26.31 2.75
N LYS A 99 -14.21 26.97 1.63
CA LYS A 99 -15.07 27.18 0.47
C LYS A 99 -14.88 26.07 -0.56
N ASP A 100 -15.04 24.82 -0.12
CA ASP A 100 -15.62 23.81 -1.02
C ASP A 100 -17.11 24.16 -1.10
N ASP A 101 -17.70 24.10 -2.29
CA ASP A 101 -19.00 24.65 -2.73
C ASP A 101 -20.27 24.13 -2.02
N GLY A 102 -20.17 23.68 -0.76
CA GLY A 102 -21.29 23.21 0.04
C GLY A 102 -21.85 21.86 -0.42
N LYS A 103 -21.22 21.19 -1.40
CA LYS A 103 -21.68 19.90 -1.95
C LYS A 103 -20.78 18.71 -1.62
N THR A 104 -19.56 18.96 -1.14
CA THR A 104 -18.61 17.92 -0.73
C THR A 104 -18.43 17.97 0.79
N ILE A 105 -19.26 17.21 1.52
CA ILE A 105 -19.02 16.95 2.94
C ILE A 105 -17.74 16.12 3.01
N LYS A 106 -16.58 16.69 3.35
CA LYS A 106 -15.39 15.90 3.72
C LYS A 106 -15.64 15.27 5.09
N ILE A 107 -16.18 14.06 5.12
CA ILE A 107 -16.11 13.21 6.32
C ILE A 107 -14.66 12.78 6.45
N ASP A 108 -13.99 13.17 7.55
CA ASP A 108 -12.65 12.65 7.86
C ASP A 108 -12.81 11.20 8.34
N LEU A 109 -12.80 10.26 7.39
CA LEU A 109 -12.99 8.83 7.62
C LEU A 109 -11.94 8.22 8.57
N PHE A 110 -10.83 8.93 8.81
CA PHE A 110 -9.72 8.51 9.66
C PHE A 110 -9.66 9.24 11.00
N GLY A 111 -10.65 10.10 11.28
CA GLY A 111 -10.62 10.99 12.44
C GLY A 111 -9.57 12.08 12.32
N GLY A 112 -9.62 13.05 13.24
CA GLY A 112 -8.60 14.07 13.34
C GLY A 112 -7.27 13.49 13.83
N GLY A 113 -6.16 14.05 13.35
CA GLY A 113 -4.84 13.74 13.91
C GLY A 113 -4.78 14.02 15.42
N SER A 114 -3.83 13.40 16.10
CA SER A 114 -3.54 13.68 17.50
C SER A 114 -3.27 15.18 17.70
N LYS A 115 -3.82 15.74 18.79
CA LYS A 115 -3.73 17.18 19.09
C LYS A 115 -2.37 17.63 19.66
N ASP A 116 -1.64 16.69 20.24
CA ASP A 116 -0.35 16.89 20.91
C ASP A 116 0.42 15.55 20.99
N LEU A 117 1.68 15.62 21.44
CA LEU A 117 2.56 14.45 21.59
C LEU A 117 1.99 13.40 22.55
N ALA A 118 1.36 13.82 23.64
CA ALA A 118 0.82 12.90 24.62
C ALA A 118 -0.34 12.07 24.04
N ALA A 119 -1.22 12.70 23.26
CA ALA A 119 -2.29 12.01 22.53
C ALA A 119 -1.71 11.06 21.46
N TRP A 120 -0.68 11.48 20.73
CA TRP A 120 -0.03 10.64 19.71
C TRP A 120 0.60 9.38 20.31
N VAL A 121 1.35 9.52 21.41
CA VAL A 121 1.92 8.38 22.14
C VAL A 121 0.81 7.48 22.71
N LYS A 122 -0.25 8.07 23.27
CA LYS A 122 -1.39 7.32 23.85
C LYS A 122 -2.17 6.52 22.80
N ASN A 123 -2.30 7.05 21.58
CA ASN A 123 -2.96 6.37 20.46
C ASN A 123 -2.16 5.16 19.95
N GLY A 124 -0.92 4.97 20.42
CA GLY A 124 -0.10 3.81 20.09
C GLY A 124 0.67 3.93 18.77
N GLU A 125 0.78 5.13 18.21
CA GLU A 125 1.43 5.40 16.92
C GLU A 125 2.95 5.09 16.94
N CYS A 126 3.57 5.13 18.12
CA CYS A 126 4.95 4.69 18.37
C CYS A 126 5.05 3.30 19.01
N GLY A 127 3.98 2.52 18.94
CA GLY A 127 3.78 1.29 19.73
C GLY A 127 2.99 1.56 21.02
N PRO A 128 2.33 0.52 21.56
CA PRO A 128 1.44 0.67 22.71
C PRO A 128 2.22 0.81 24.03
N GLY A 129 1.54 1.35 25.05
CA GLY A 129 1.94 1.18 26.44
C GLY A 129 3.05 2.12 26.93
N PHE A 130 3.30 3.25 26.28
CA PHE A 130 4.28 4.23 26.77
C PHE A 130 3.67 5.23 27.75
N SER A 131 4.46 5.61 28.77
CA SER A 131 4.11 6.64 29.75
C SER A 131 5.31 7.54 30.02
N VAL A 132 5.06 8.80 30.38
CA VAL A 132 6.13 9.76 30.67
C VAL A 132 6.98 9.27 31.84
N GLU A 133 8.29 9.27 31.66
CA GLU A 133 9.28 8.91 32.67
C GLU A 133 9.95 10.17 33.21
N GLY A 134 9.82 10.41 34.52
CA GLY A 134 10.35 11.61 35.15
C GLY A 134 9.55 12.88 34.82
N LYS A 135 10.19 14.05 35.01
CA LYS A 135 9.58 15.35 34.70
C LYS A 135 10.07 15.84 33.34
N PRO A 136 9.17 16.31 32.45
CA PRO A 136 9.57 17.02 31.23
C PRO A 136 10.49 18.19 31.56
N LYS A 137 11.43 18.49 30.66
CA LYS A 137 12.44 19.55 30.85
C LYS A 137 12.29 20.62 29.78
N ASP A 138 11.94 21.82 30.22
CA ASP A 138 11.86 22.97 29.33
C ASP A 138 13.26 23.55 29.07
N PHE A 139 13.48 23.97 27.83
CA PHE A 139 14.69 24.66 27.40
C PHE A 139 14.40 25.57 26.22
N GLU A 140 15.39 26.38 25.84
CA GLU A 140 15.35 27.18 24.63
C GLU A 140 16.46 26.73 23.69
N VAL A 141 16.13 26.57 22.41
CA VAL A 141 17.08 26.23 21.34
C VAL A 141 16.89 27.20 20.18
N ASN A 142 17.93 27.98 19.86
CA ASN A 142 17.90 28.97 18.79
C ASN A 142 16.65 29.88 18.80
N LYS A 143 16.30 30.40 19.98
CA LYS A 143 15.11 31.25 20.25
C LYS A 143 13.75 30.56 20.14
N VAL A 144 13.73 29.23 20.09
CA VAL A 144 12.51 28.42 20.09
C VAL A 144 12.37 27.74 21.44
N LYS A 145 11.24 27.95 22.10
CA LYS A 145 10.91 27.23 23.33
C LYS A 145 10.66 25.77 23.01
N ALA A 146 11.24 24.87 23.80
CA ALA A 146 11.12 23.44 23.59
C ALA A 146 11.00 22.69 24.91
N THR A 147 10.37 21.53 24.86
CA THR A 147 10.22 20.63 26.02
C THR A 147 10.74 19.24 25.65
N GLU A 148 11.70 18.74 26.43
CA GLU A 148 12.24 17.39 26.35
C GLU A 148 11.40 16.42 27.20
N TYR A 149 11.05 15.28 26.63
CA TYR A 149 10.34 14.18 27.27
C TYR A 149 11.14 12.88 27.12
N GLU A 150 11.12 12.06 28.17
CA GLU A 150 11.45 10.64 28.07
C GLU A 150 10.19 9.84 28.42
N PHE A 151 9.95 8.75 27.69
CA PHE A 151 8.85 7.82 27.97
C PHE A 151 9.41 6.43 28.18
N LEU A 152 8.74 5.63 29.01
CA LEU A 152 9.08 4.23 29.27
C LEU A 152 7.90 3.34 28.88
N SER A 153 8.20 2.23 28.21
CA SER A 153 7.22 1.18 27.91
C SER A 153 6.71 0.52 29.19
N ALA A 154 5.43 0.15 29.21
CA ALA A 154 4.85 -0.62 30.30
C ALA A 154 5.50 -2.00 30.44
N ASN A 155 5.39 -2.56 31.64
CA ASN A 155 5.91 -3.90 31.92
C ASN A 155 5.23 -4.94 31.01
N LYS A 156 6.03 -5.87 30.47
CA LYS A 156 5.59 -6.98 29.59
C LYS A 156 5.06 -6.57 28.22
N THR A 157 5.15 -5.30 27.83
CA THR A 157 4.93 -4.89 26.43
C THR A 157 6.03 -5.45 25.52
N PHE A 158 7.24 -5.55 26.07
CA PHE A 158 8.43 -6.12 25.44
C PHE A 158 9.16 -6.99 26.46
N GLU A 159 9.97 -7.95 25.99
CA GLU A 159 10.89 -8.75 26.82
C GLU A 159 11.88 -7.86 27.57
N GLU A 160 12.42 -6.85 26.90
CA GLU A 160 13.26 -5.80 27.50
C GLU A 160 12.56 -4.43 27.37
N PRO A 161 12.60 -3.57 28.40
CA PRO A 161 11.96 -2.27 28.34
C PRO A 161 12.53 -1.39 27.21
N VAL A 162 11.66 -0.56 26.65
CA VAL A 162 11.94 0.39 25.56
C VAL A 162 11.69 1.80 26.07
N LYS A 163 12.51 2.75 25.62
CA LYS A 163 12.30 4.18 25.89
C LYS A 163 12.04 4.97 24.62
N LEU A 164 11.27 6.03 24.76
CA LEU A 164 11.17 7.09 23.77
C LEU A 164 11.89 8.33 24.26
N TYR A 165 12.64 8.98 23.38
CA TYR A 165 13.15 10.33 23.58
C TYR A 165 12.39 11.27 22.65
N ALA A 166 11.81 12.34 23.18
CA ALA A 166 11.11 13.31 22.37
C ALA A 166 11.48 14.74 22.74
N VAL A 167 11.53 15.61 21.73
CA VAL A 167 11.60 17.06 21.92
C VAL A 167 10.43 17.68 21.16
N VAL A 168 9.61 18.46 21.87
CA VAL A 168 8.53 19.27 21.30
C VAL A 168 9.03 20.70 21.17
N TYR A 169 8.87 21.31 19.99
CA TYR A 169 9.22 22.69 19.68
C TYR A 169 7.93 23.50 19.53
N HIS A 170 7.79 24.56 20.32
CA HIS A 170 6.62 25.44 20.34
C HIS A 170 6.85 26.60 19.37
N LEU A 171 6.47 26.42 18.10
CA LEU A 171 6.71 27.41 17.04
C LEU A 171 5.72 28.57 17.12
N GLU A 172 4.44 28.25 17.31
CA GLU A 172 3.36 29.22 17.50
C GLU A 172 2.43 28.70 18.61
N THR A 173 1.51 29.55 19.09
CA THR A 173 0.51 29.15 20.12
C THR A 173 -0.25 27.88 19.73
N ASP A 174 -0.59 27.75 18.44
CA ASP A 174 -1.38 26.64 17.91
C ASP A 174 -0.57 25.74 16.96
N LEU A 175 0.77 25.78 17.01
CA LEU A 175 1.62 24.91 16.20
C LEU A 175 2.81 24.40 17.02
N ASP A 176 2.79 23.09 17.28
CA ASP A 176 3.97 22.39 17.77
C ASP A 176 4.54 21.45 16.70
N LEU A 177 5.86 21.34 16.71
CA LEU A 177 6.58 20.28 16.01
C LEU A 177 7.20 19.34 17.04
N ALA A 178 7.41 18.08 16.70
CA ALA A 178 8.14 17.17 17.57
C ALA A 178 9.14 16.31 16.80
N MET A 179 10.26 16.00 17.44
CA MET A 179 11.13 14.92 17.02
C MET A 179 11.11 13.83 18.08
N VAL A 180 10.83 12.60 17.66
CA VAL A 180 10.68 11.44 18.53
C VAL A 180 11.61 10.33 18.06
N PHE A 181 12.30 9.68 18.99
CA PHE A 181 13.08 8.47 18.76
C PHE A 181 12.66 7.37 19.71
N ASN A 182 12.82 6.12 19.29
CA ASN A 182 12.77 4.98 20.20
C ASN A 182 14.14 4.31 20.33
N GLY A 183 14.35 3.62 21.46
CA GLY A 183 15.58 2.89 21.70
C GLY A 183 15.47 1.94 22.92
N PRO A 184 16.44 1.03 23.08
CA PRO A 184 16.48 0.12 24.22
C PRO A 184 16.65 0.89 25.54
N ALA A 185 15.90 0.49 26.58
CA ALA A 185 15.93 1.15 27.88
C ALA A 185 17.06 0.68 28.81
N GLU A 186 17.79 -0.38 28.47
CA GLU A 186 18.93 -0.86 29.28
C GLU A 186 19.90 0.31 29.53
N PRO A 187 20.28 0.63 30.78
CA PRO A 187 20.93 1.89 31.12
C PRO A 187 22.17 2.24 30.29
N LYS A 188 23.06 1.28 30.01
CA LYS A 188 24.27 1.54 29.21
C LYS A 188 23.94 1.78 27.75
N LYS A 189 23.04 0.96 27.17
CA LYS A 189 22.51 1.19 25.82
C LYS A 189 21.79 2.54 25.78
N TRP A 190 20.83 2.82 26.66
CA TRP A 190 20.07 4.07 26.66
C TRP A 190 20.97 5.30 26.69
N THR A 191 21.99 5.32 27.55
CA THR A 191 22.96 6.43 27.59
C THR A 191 23.63 6.66 26.22
N LYS A 192 24.05 5.57 25.55
CA LYS A 192 24.64 5.64 24.20
C LYS A 192 23.66 6.16 23.14
N TRP A 193 22.38 5.80 23.22
CA TRP A 193 21.35 6.19 22.25
C TRP A 193 20.83 7.62 22.50
N ARG A 194 20.64 7.99 23.76
CA ARG A 194 20.10 9.30 24.18
C ARG A 194 21.05 10.46 23.90
N ILE A 195 22.37 10.23 23.86
CA ILE A 195 23.35 11.27 23.50
C ILE A 195 23.10 11.83 22.09
N PRO A 196 23.17 11.03 21.00
CA PRO A 196 22.91 11.53 19.65
C PRO A 196 21.46 12.02 19.47
N PHE A 197 20.47 11.40 20.13
CA PHE A 197 19.10 11.91 20.11
C PHE A 197 18.99 13.34 20.63
N ALA A 198 19.65 13.63 21.76
CA ALA A 198 19.64 14.96 22.35
C ALA A 198 20.47 15.97 21.54
N GLU A 199 21.58 15.56 20.91
CA GLU A 199 22.32 16.40 19.99
C GLU A 199 21.46 16.85 18.79
N MET A 200 20.73 15.90 18.19
CA MET A 200 19.78 16.20 17.12
C MET A 200 18.64 17.08 17.65
N GLY A 201 18.07 16.75 18.81
CA GLY A 201 16.97 17.51 19.43
C GLY A 201 17.32 18.97 19.74
N LYS A 202 18.60 19.24 20.01
CA LYS A 202 19.10 20.59 20.30
C LYS A 202 19.64 21.31 19.07
N SER A 203 19.41 20.78 17.87
CA SER A 203 19.87 21.39 16.62
C SER A 203 18.79 22.20 15.88
N PHE A 204 17.54 22.15 16.34
CA PHE A 204 16.41 22.81 15.70
C PHE A 204 16.64 24.31 15.52
N ARG A 205 16.31 24.85 14.35
CA ARG A 205 16.29 26.30 14.10
C ARG A 205 15.28 26.64 13.00
N HIS A 206 14.84 27.89 12.99
CA HIS A 206 14.08 28.43 11.87
C HIS A 206 14.91 28.39 10.59
N ALA A 207 14.26 27.98 9.50
CA ALA A 207 14.85 28.01 8.17
C ALA A 207 14.34 29.22 7.39
N GLU A 208 15.25 29.91 6.70
CA GLU A 208 14.86 30.90 5.70
C GLU A 208 14.22 30.19 4.50
N ILE A 209 12.94 30.47 4.26
CA ILE A 209 12.22 30.00 3.07
C ILE A 209 12.17 31.16 2.07
N LYS A 210 12.64 30.89 0.84
CA LYS A 210 12.32 31.77 -0.28
C LYS A 210 10.87 31.52 -0.65
N ALA A 211 10.03 32.55 -0.60
CA ALA A 211 8.64 32.44 -1.04
C ALA A 211 8.61 31.85 -2.45
N ASP A 212 7.86 30.75 -2.61
CA ASP A 212 7.59 30.23 -3.93
C ASP A 212 6.88 31.31 -4.74
N LYS A 213 7.30 31.48 -6.00
CA LYS A 213 6.56 32.37 -6.89
C LYS A 213 5.14 31.83 -7.01
N PRO A 214 4.11 32.69 -6.86
CA PRO A 214 2.74 32.28 -7.16
C PRO A 214 2.71 31.62 -8.53
N SER A 215 2.06 30.47 -8.62
CA SER A 215 1.79 29.87 -9.92
C SER A 215 0.97 30.85 -10.74
N ASP A 216 1.44 31.20 -11.93
CA ASP A 216 0.68 32.03 -12.90
C ASP A 216 -0.52 31.27 -13.49
N ILE A 217 -0.72 30.00 -13.10
CA ILE A 217 -1.79 29.14 -13.59
C ILE A 217 -3.08 29.45 -12.83
N ASP A 218 -4.07 29.96 -13.56
CA ASP A 218 -5.46 30.12 -13.12
C ASP A 218 -6.05 28.77 -12.66
N PRO A 219 -6.33 28.57 -11.35
CA PRO A 219 -6.82 27.30 -10.82
C PRO A 219 -8.16 26.85 -11.41
N SER A 220 -8.96 27.78 -11.94
CA SER A 220 -10.23 27.49 -12.59
C SER A 220 -10.07 26.81 -13.96
N LYS A 221 -8.88 26.91 -14.57
CA LYS A 221 -8.57 26.34 -15.88
C LYS A 221 -7.74 25.05 -15.80
N MET A 222 -7.33 24.64 -14.60
CA MET A 222 -6.53 23.44 -14.40
C MET A 222 -7.36 22.19 -14.66
N THR A 223 -6.82 21.27 -15.48
CA THR A 223 -7.37 19.93 -15.61
C THR A 223 -7.23 19.17 -14.29
N LEU A 224 -7.97 18.07 -14.11
CA LEU A 224 -7.79 17.20 -12.95
C LEU A 224 -6.33 16.76 -12.80
N ARG A 225 -5.69 16.39 -13.92
CA ARG A 225 -4.29 15.98 -13.96
C ARG A 225 -3.33 17.09 -13.52
N ASP A 226 -3.58 18.34 -13.92
CA ASP A 226 -2.78 19.48 -13.48
C ASP A 226 -2.91 19.72 -11.97
N LYS A 227 -4.12 19.59 -11.43
CA LYS A 227 -4.38 19.69 -9.98
C LYS A 227 -3.65 18.58 -9.23
N THR A 228 -3.78 17.33 -9.69
CA THR A 228 -3.06 16.18 -9.12
C THR A 228 -1.55 16.38 -9.14
N ARG A 229 -0.98 16.87 -10.25
CA ARG A 229 0.46 17.18 -10.33
C ARG A 229 0.87 18.23 -9.29
N ALA A 230 0.14 19.34 -9.20
CA ALA A 230 0.44 20.42 -8.26
C ALA A 230 0.34 19.94 -6.80
N ASP A 231 -0.67 19.14 -6.49
CA ASP A 231 -0.86 18.53 -5.16
C ASP A 231 0.33 17.64 -4.80
N TRP A 232 0.78 16.78 -5.73
CA TRP A 232 1.89 15.87 -5.47
C TRP A 232 3.25 16.58 -5.39
N ILE A 233 3.50 17.60 -6.22
CA ILE A 233 4.67 18.47 -6.07
C ILE A 233 4.69 19.10 -4.67
N THR A 234 3.54 19.58 -4.21
CA THR A 234 3.41 20.15 -2.86
C THR A 234 3.63 19.11 -1.77
N LYS A 235 3.11 17.89 -1.91
CA LYS A 235 3.31 16.80 -0.94
C LYS A 235 4.77 16.32 -0.87
N LEU A 236 5.49 16.35 -1.99
CA LEU A 236 6.87 15.86 -2.08
C LEU A 236 7.93 16.92 -1.79
N LYS A 237 7.56 18.20 -1.67
CA LYS A 237 8.51 19.29 -1.46
C LYS A 237 9.40 19.10 -0.23
N ASP A 238 8.88 18.43 0.80
CA ASP A 238 9.53 18.18 2.08
C ASP A 238 10.12 16.75 2.17
N THR A 239 10.13 15.99 1.07
CA THR A 239 10.70 14.65 0.95
C THR A 239 11.55 14.53 -0.33
N PRO A 240 12.67 15.26 -0.43
CA PRO A 240 13.39 15.48 -1.69
C PRO A 240 14.02 14.22 -2.32
N GLU A 241 14.14 13.13 -1.56
CA GLU A 241 14.56 11.83 -2.11
C GLU A 241 13.49 11.21 -3.00
N TRP A 242 12.22 11.55 -2.78
CA TRP A 242 11.07 11.04 -3.49
C TRP A 242 10.69 11.96 -4.64
N LYS A 243 10.58 11.39 -5.83
CA LYS A 243 10.33 12.13 -7.07
C LYS A 243 9.01 11.73 -7.69
N LEU A 244 8.40 12.70 -8.35
CA LEU A 244 7.22 12.50 -9.20
C LEU A 244 7.68 12.24 -10.64
N TYR A 245 7.20 11.15 -11.21
CA TYR A 245 7.32 10.79 -12.62
C TYR A 245 5.93 10.68 -13.23
N GLU A 246 5.83 10.81 -14.54
CA GLU A 246 4.55 10.85 -15.24
C GLU A 246 4.54 9.99 -16.49
N THR A 247 3.41 9.33 -16.70
CA THR A 247 3.03 8.66 -17.94
C THR A 247 1.66 9.18 -18.38
N PRO A 248 1.15 8.86 -19.58
CA PRO A 248 -0.17 9.33 -20.03
C PRO A 248 -1.32 9.07 -19.06
N ASN A 249 -1.27 7.98 -18.28
CA ASN A 249 -2.37 7.56 -17.40
C ASN A 249 -1.98 7.41 -15.93
N TYR A 250 -0.71 7.63 -15.56
CA TYR A 250 -0.24 7.46 -14.19
C TYR A 250 0.68 8.59 -13.73
N PHE A 251 0.71 8.78 -12.42
CA PHE A 251 1.78 9.45 -11.69
C PHE A 251 2.52 8.38 -10.90
N VAL A 252 3.85 8.31 -11.05
CA VAL A 252 4.69 7.39 -10.30
C VAL A 252 5.48 8.18 -9.26
N VAL A 253 5.41 7.76 -8.00
CA VAL A 253 6.12 8.39 -6.88
C VAL A 253 7.16 7.40 -6.36
N SER A 254 8.45 7.74 -6.49
CA SER A 254 9.52 6.82 -6.09
C SER A 254 10.81 7.54 -5.71
N CYS A 255 11.53 6.98 -4.74
CA CYS A 255 12.92 7.32 -4.44
C CYS A 255 13.93 6.36 -5.09
N ASN A 256 13.47 5.38 -5.89
CA ASN A 256 14.36 4.46 -6.59
C ASN A 256 15.18 5.24 -7.63
N SER A 257 16.50 5.08 -7.60
CA SER A 257 17.43 5.79 -8.48
C SER A 257 17.76 5.03 -9.76
N ASP A 258 17.33 3.77 -9.90
CA ASP A 258 17.53 2.99 -11.12
C ASP A 258 16.56 3.45 -12.21
N LYS A 259 17.09 4.29 -13.12
CA LYS A 259 16.35 4.80 -14.27
C LYS A 259 15.83 3.68 -15.19
N ALA A 260 16.60 2.63 -15.43
CA ALA A 260 16.19 1.55 -16.32
C ALA A 260 15.00 0.77 -15.73
N PHE A 261 15.01 0.56 -14.41
CA PHE A 261 13.88 0.00 -13.70
C PHE A 261 12.63 0.89 -13.80
N LEU A 262 12.77 2.20 -13.54
CA LEU A 262 11.64 3.13 -13.61
C LEU A 262 11.06 3.26 -15.03
N ASP A 263 11.91 3.33 -16.05
CA ASP A 263 11.50 3.38 -17.45
C ASP A 263 10.73 2.10 -17.85
N GLU A 264 11.20 0.92 -17.41
CA GLU A 264 10.51 -0.35 -17.63
C GLU A 264 9.16 -0.40 -16.88
N LEU A 265 9.13 0.03 -15.62
CA LEU A 265 7.93 0.08 -14.78
C LEU A 265 6.85 0.97 -15.42
N MET A 266 7.21 2.19 -15.82
CA MET A 266 6.31 3.12 -16.49
C MET A 266 5.77 2.57 -17.81
N GLY A 267 6.64 1.96 -18.62
CA GLY A 267 6.23 1.32 -19.87
C GLY A 267 5.29 0.13 -19.66
N ARG A 268 5.50 -0.66 -18.59
CA ARG A 268 4.65 -1.78 -18.21
C ARG A 268 3.28 -1.33 -17.71
N LEU A 269 3.21 -0.29 -16.87
CA LEU A 269 1.93 0.29 -16.41
C LEU A 269 1.01 0.64 -17.57
N GLU A 270 1.55 1.35 -18.57
CA GLU A 270 0.77 1.73 -19.75
C GLU A 270 0.38 0.52 -20.60
N ALA A 271 1.30 -0.44 -20.78
CA ALA A 271 1.03 -1.63 -21.58
C ALA A 271 0.00 -2.57 -20.93
N ILE A 272 -0.01 -2.71 -19.59
CA ILE A 272 -0.94 -3.62 -18.91
C ILE A 272 -2.31 -2.98 -18.83
N ARG A 273 -2.37 -1.65 -18.69
CA ARG A 273 -3.61 -0.88 -18.81
C ARG A 273 -4.34 -1.17 -20.12
N THR A 274 -3.62 -1.27 -21.25
CA THR A 274 -4.24 -1.66 -22.52
C THR A 274 -4.94 -3.02 -22.44
N LYS A 275 -4.39 -3.98 -21.68
CA LYS A 275 -5.05 -5.28 -21.45
C LYS A 275 -6.27 -5.18 -20.55
N TYR A 276 -6.23 -4.31 -19.54
CA TYR A 276 -7.44 -4.02 -18.76
C TYR A 276 -8.52 -3.40 -19.64
N GLU A 277 -8.18 -2.41 -20.48
CA GLU A 277 -9.15 -1.73 -21.36
C GLU A 277 -9.71 -2.64 -22.46
N GLU A 278 -8.93 -3.61 -22.95
CA GLU A 278 -9.42 -4.66 -23.88
C GLU A 278 -10.53 -5.52 -23.22
N ASP A 279 -10.32 -5.95 -21.98
CA ASP A 279 -11.25 -6.83 -21.27
C ASP A 279 -12.41 -6.06 -20.59
N TYR A 280 -12.16 -4.81 -20.23
CA TYR A 280 -13.06 -3.90 -19.54
C TYR A 280 -13.16 -2.57 -20.29
N PRO A 281 -13.83 -2.54 -21.46
CA PRO A 281 -13.97 -1.32 -22.24
C PRO A 281 -14.90 -0.31 -21.55
N TYR A 282 -14.42 0.93 -21.40
CA TYR A 282 -15.14 2.00 -20.69
C TYR A 282 -16.50 2.30 -21.31
N GLU A 283 -16.59 2.24 -22.64
CA GLU A 283 -17.81 2.49 -23.40
C GLU A 283 -18.91 1.48 -23.04
N LYS A 284 -18.55 0.20 -22.85
CA LYS A 284 -19.50 -0.83 -22.41
C LYS A 284 -20.03 -0.56 -21.01
N MET A 285 -19.18 -0.08 -20.10
CA MET A 285 -19.61 0.30 -18.75
C MET A 285 -20.56 1.50 -18.78
N GLN A 286 -20.30 2.49 -19.62
CA GLN A 286 -21.19 3.64 -19.80
C GLN A 286 -22.57 3.23 -20.31
N GLU A 287 -22.62 2.28 -21.26
CA GLU A 287 -23.88 1.70 -21.72
C GLU A 287 -24.63 0.98 -20.60
N LEU A 288 -23.94 0.18 -19.79
CA LEU A 288 -24.53 -0.53 -18.65
C LEU A 288 -25.06 0.43 -17.59
N LYS A 289 -24.35 1.51 -17.26
CA LYS A 289 -24.82 2.51 -16.30
C LYS A 289 -26.03 3.27 -16.82
N LYS A 290 -26.06 3.62 -18.11
CA LYS A 290 -27.25 4.23 -18.73
C LYS A 290 -28.44 3.28 -18.67
N LEU A 291 -28.24 2.00 -19.01
CA LEU A 291 -29.28 0.98 -18.92
C LEU A 291 -29.80 0.83 -17.48
N ALA A 292 -28.90 0.74 -16.49
CA ALA A 292 -29.26 0.67 -15.08
C ALA A 292 -30.12 1.86 -14.65
N ALA A 293 -29.74 3.08 -15.05
CA ALA A 293 -30.51 4.29 -14.76
C ALA A 293 -31.91 4.26 -15.39
N THR A 294 -32.06 3.70 -16.59
CA THR A 294 -33.39 3.56 -17.24
C THR A 294 -34.25 2.46 -16.61
N LEU A 295 -33.65 1.39 -16.10
CA LEU A 295 -34.35 0.26 -15.49
C LEU A 295 -34.65 0.48 -14.00
N GLN A 296 -34.10 1.54 -13.40
CA GLN A 296 -34.35 1.89 -12.01
C GLN A 296 -35.81 2.36 -11.85
N THR A 297 -36.70 1.41 -11.55
CA THR A 297 -38.11 1.67 -11.25
C THR A 297 -38.27 1.80 -9.74
N GLY A 298 -38.54 3.02 -9.25
CA GLY A 298 -38.72 3.31 -7.83
C GLY A 298 -37.56 4.10 -7.20
N GLU A 299 -37.70 4.44 -5.92
CA GLU A 299 -36.64 5.14 -5.19
C GLU A 299 -35.44 4.21 -4.92
N LYS A 300 -34.24 4.77 -4.99
CA LYS A 300 -33.01 4.10 -4.53
C LYS A 300 -33.17 3.66 -3.07
N THR A 301 -32.71 2.46 -2.75
CA THR A 301 -32.67 1.98 -1.36
C THR A 301 -31.71 2.84 -0.54
N PRO A 302 -31.83 2.87 0.81
CA PRO A 302 -30.88 3.56 1.67
C PRO A 302 -29.42 3.15 1.42
N GLU A 303 -29.18 1.87 1.17
CA GLU A 303 -27.84 1.32 0.90
C GLU A 303 -27.29 1.88 -0.42
N GLN A 304 -28.09 1.88 -1.48
CA GLN A 304 -27.70 2.43 -2.78
C GLN A 304 -27.42 3.94 -2.70
N LYS A 305 -28.18 4.68 -1.89
CA LYS A 305 -27.94 6.11 -1.64
C LYS A 305 -26.62 6.31 -0.89
N ALA A 306 -26.37 5.53 0.16
CA ALA A 306 -25.15 5.61 0.96
C ALA A 306 -23.89 5.27 0.15
N GLU A 307 -23.93 4.27 -0.73
CA GLU A 307 -22.82 3.92 -1.61
C GLU A 307 -22.53 5.00 -2.65
N GLU A 308 -23.57 5.60 -3.24
CA GLU A 308 -23.39 6.72 -4.16
C GLU A 308 -22.81 7.95 -3.44
N GLU A 309 -23.28 8.25 -2.24
CA GLU A 309 -22.73 9.30 -1.38
C GLU A 309 -21.28 9.03 -1.02
N PHE A 310 -20.94 7.78 -0.66
CA PHE A 310 -19.57 7.37 -0.38
C PHE A 310 -18.67 7.47 -1.62
N GLY A 311 -19.14 7.05 -2.80
CA GLY A 311 -18.42 7.22 -4.05
C GLY A 311 -18.19 8.68 -4.42
N LYS A 312 -19.17 9.56 -4.19
CA LYS A 312 -19.03 11.02 -4.35
C LYS A 312 -18.06 11.60 -3.34
N LEU A 313 -18.13 11.18 -2.09
CA LEU A 313 -17.21 11.57 -1.02
C LEU A 313 -15.77 11.21 -1.39
N LEU A 314 -15.55 10.00 -1.88
CA LEU A 314 -14.22 9.56 -2.31
C LEU A 314 -13.76 10.34 -3.53
N ASN A 315 -14.55 10.47 -4.60
CA ASN A 315 -14.05 10.95 -5.90
C ASN A 315 -14.35 12.41 -6.24
N GLY A 316 -15.05 13.16 -5.39
CA GLY A 316 -15.32 14.59 -5.58
C GLY A 316 -16.11 14.92 -6.86
N GLY A 317 -16.85 13.96 -7.41
CA GLY A 317 -17.66 14.12 -8.62
C GLY A 317 -16.89 14.15 -9.95
N ALA A 318 -15.57 13.93 -9.94
CA ALA A 318 -14.78 13.83 -11.17
C ALA A 318 -15.17 12.61 -12.01
N ASP A 319 -15.03 12.70 -13.34
CA ASP A 319 -15.26 11.57 -14.23
C ASP A 319 -14.32 10.40 -13.86
N PRO A 320 -14.84 9.15 -13.70
CA PRO A 320 -14.02 8.04 -13.27
C PRO A 320 -12.90 7.65 -14.27
N ARG A 321 -13.07 7.91 -15.57
CA ARG A 321 -12.00 7.69 -16.56
C ARG A 321 -10.88 8.69 -16.30
N GLU A 322 -11.20 9.96 -16.13
CA GLU A 322 -10.21 10.99 -15.83
C GLU A 322 -9.50 10.74 -14.48
N MET A 323 -10.22 10.29 -13.45
CA MET A 323 -9.63 9.81 -12.19
C MET A 323 -8.66 8.64 -12.43
N SER A 324 -9.09 7.64 -13.20
CA SER A 324 -8.25 6.48 -13.56
C SER A 324 -6.97 6.89 -14.30
N ARG A 325 -7.00 7.98 -15.08
CA ARG A 325 -5.84 8.53 -15.81
C ARG A 325 -4.96 9.44 -14.96
N CYS A 326 -5.35 9.70 -13.71
CA CYS A 326 -4.58 10.40 -12.70
C CYS A 326 -4.14 9.46 -11.57
N SER A 327 -4.12 8.15 -11.84
CA SER A 327 -3.82 7.12 -10.85
C SER A 327 -2.41 7.26 -10.29
N ILE A 328 -2.26 7.07 -8.97
CA ILE A 328 -0.98 7.16 -8.27
C ILE A 328 -0.40 5.77 -8.05
N VAL A 329 0.87 5.61 -8.41
CA VAL A 329 1.66 4.40 -8.15
C VAL A 329 2.91 4.77 -7.36
N ARG A 330 2.96 4.36 -6.11
CA ARG A 330 4.14 4.49 -5.26
C ARG A 330 5.01 3.25 -5.37
N VAL A 331 6.29 3.49 -5.61
CA VAL A 331 7.28 2.41 -5.74
C VAL A 331 8.39 2.61 -4.74
N CYS A 332 8.35 1.82 -3.68
CA CYS A 332 9.42 1.70 -2.71
C CYS A 332 10.64 1.02 -3.36
N LYS A 333 11.83 1.38 -2.92
CA LYS A 333 13.09 0.88 -3.50
C LYS A 333 13.35 -0.61 -3.22
N ASP A 334 12.74 -1.16 -2.17
CA ASP A 334 12.81 -2.54 -1.73
C ASP A 334 11.73 -2.86 -0.68
N ALA A 335 11.65 -4.14 -0.30
CA ALA A 335 10.69 -4.64 0.68
C ALA A 335 10.82 -3.95 2.05
N GLU A 336 12.05 -3.66 2.49
CA GLU A 336 12.29 -3.01 3.79
C GLU A 336 11.70 -1.60 3.83
N GLN A 337 11.82 -0.83 2.75
CA GLN A 337 11.19 0.48 2.66
C GLN A 337 9.66 0.36 2.55
N TYR A 338 9.15 -0.63 1.83
CA TYR A 338 7.71 -0.88 1.71
C TYR A 338 7.04 -1.18 3.05
N TYR A 339 7.58 -2.11 3.84
CA TYR A 339 7.03 -2.41 5.16
C TYR A 339 7.19 -1.24 6.12
N SER A 340 8.28 -0.48 6.01
CA SER A 340 8.45 0.75 6.78
C SER A 340 7.41 1.82 6.43
N TYR A 341 7.04 1.95 5.15
CA TYR A 341 6.01 2.88 4.71
C TYR A 341 4.62 2.53 5.29
N GLY A 342 4.37 1.24 5.56
CA GLY A 342 3.10 0.75 6.08
C GLY A 342 2.52 -0.43 5.30
N GLY A 343 3.30 -1.03 4.39
CA GLY A 343 2.91 -2.22 3.64
C GLY A 343 2.42 -3.35 4.57
N PRO A 344 1.27 -3.98 4.29
CA PRO A 344 0.77 -5.10 5.09
C PRO A 344 1.77 -6.26 5.13
N GLY A 345 1.99 -6.85 6.31
CA GLY A 345 2.91 -7.99 6.45
C GLY A 345 2.54 -9.16 5.54
N GLY A 346 3.53 -9.72 4.85
CA GLY A 346 3.35 -10.84 3.92
C GLY A 346 2.81 -10.46 2.54
N SER A 347 2.57 -9.17 2.27
CA SER A 347 2.20 -8.67 0.94
C SER A 347 3.40 -8.11 0.18
N ALA A 348 3.32 -8.12 -1.15
CA ALA A 348 4.33 -7.51 -2.02
C ALA A 348 3.87 -6.15 -2.62
N GLY A 349 2.60 -5.81 -2.44
CA GLY A 349 1.97 -4.55 -2.80
C GLY A 349 0.55 -4.48 -2.26
N TYR A 350 -0.07 -3.30 -2.36
CA TYR A 350 -1.49 -3.09 -2.07
C TYR A 350 -2.06 -1.90 -2.85
N TRP A 351 -3.33 -1.97 -3.21
CA TRP A 351 -4.15 -0.83 -3.62
C TRP A 351 -4.97 -0.30 -2.43
N SER A 352 -4.84 1.00 -2.12
CA SER A 352 -5.67 1.68 -1.12
C SER A 352 -6.69 2.59 -1.79
N PRO A 353 -7.99 2.25 -1.80
CA PRO A 353 -9.02 3.14 -2.35
C PRO A 353 -9.16 4.43 -1.55
N MET A 354 -8.81 4.41 -0.26
CA MET A 354 -8.88 5.58 0.61
C MET A 354 -7.73 6.55 0.37
N ALA A 355 -6.49 6.05 0.34
CA ALA A 355 -5.31 6.85 0.00
C ALA A 355 -5.24 7.20 -1.49
N LYS A 356 -6.01 6.49 -2.32
CA LYS A 356 -6.00 6.55 -3.79
C LYS A 356 -4.60 6.33 -4.38
N GLU A 357 -3.85 5.42 -3.76
CA GLU A 357 -2.54 5.02 -4.25
C GLU A 357 -2.39 3.50 -4.26
N LEU A 358 -1.71 3.04 -5.29
CA LEU A 358 -1.14 1.70 -5.37
C LEU A 358 0.27 1.78 -4.82
N VAL A 359 0.64 0.89 -3.92
CA VAL A 359 1.99 0.84 -3.35
C VAL A 359 2.61 -0.53 -3.61
N LEU A 360 3.82 -0.56 -4.14
CA LEU A 360 4.61 -1.78 -4.34
C LEU A 360 6.10 -1.49 -4.13
N TYR A 361 6.94 -2.51 -4.30
CA TYR A 361 8.39 -2.33 -4.29
C TYR A 361 9.14 -3.07 -5.39
N ASP A 362 10.38 -2.63 -5.56
CA ASP A 362 11.37 -3.30 -6.39
C ASP A 362 11.98 -4.50 -5.65
N ASP A 363 11.54 -5.70 -6.02
CA ASP A 363 11.87 -6.96 -5.36
C ASP A 363 13.15 -7.60 -5.92
N ARG A 364 13.97 -6.83 -6.65
CA ARG A 364 15.24 -7.33 -7.23
C ARG A 364 16.13 -8.10 -6.26
N LYS A 365 16.10 -7.75 -4.96
CA LYS A 365 16.97 -8.34 -3.94
C LYS A 365 16.53 -9.74 -3.49
N VAL A 366 15.23 -10.04 -3.49
CA VAL A 366 14.68 -11.28 -2.90
C VAL A 366 14.00 -12.13 -3.97
N GLY A 367 12.83 -11.72 -4.47
CA GLY A 367 12.07 -12.48 -5.48
C GLY A 367 12.52 -12.26 -6.92
N GLY A 368 13.19 -11.12 -7.18
CA GLY A 368 13.59 -10.66 -8.50
C GLY A 368 12.55 -9.75 -9.16
N LYS A 369 12.93 -9.11 -10.28
CA LYS A 369 12.04 -8.16 -10.98
C LYS A 369 10.71 -8.78 -11.43
N GLY A 370 10.68 -10.09 -11.69
CA GLY A 370 9.47 -10.79 -12.13
C GLY A 370 8.33 -10.67 -11.13
N ASP A 371 8.65 -10.72 -9.84
CA ASP A 371 7.68 -10.65 -8.75
C ASP A 371 7.11 -9.24 -8.62
N THR A 372 7.96 -8.21 -8.71
CA THR A 372 7.51 -6.81 -8.86
C THR A 372 6.52 -6.63 -10.01
N TRP A 373 6.80 -7.23 -11.16
CA TRP A 373 5.94 -7.11 -12.34
C TRP A 373 4.61 -7.85 -12.18
N ALA A 374 4.63 -9.03 -11.56
CA ALA A 374 3.40 -9.76 -11.24
C ALA A 374 2.50 -8.93 -10.32
N VAL A 375 3.07 -8.38 -9.24
CA VAL A 375 2.36 -7.54 -8.28
C VAL A 375 1.84 -6.25 -8.93
N LEU A 376 2.65 -5.60 -9.77
CA LEU A 376 2.23 -4.41 -10.51
C LEU A 376 1.00 -4.70 -11.38
N ASN A 377 0.98 -5.83 -12.07
CA ASN A 377 -0.17 -6.23 -12.89
C ASN A 377 -1.40 -6.60 -12.03
N HIS A 378 -1.19 -7.17 -10.85
CA HIS A 378 -2.24 -7.52 -9.90
C HIS A 378 -2.89 -6.27 -9.30
N GLU A 379 -2.11 -5.46 -8.60
CA GLU A 379 -2.59 -4.27 -7.91
C GLU A 379 -3.06 -3.20 -8.91
N GLY A 380 -2.42 -3.12 -10.08
CA GLY A 380 -2.81 -2.23 -11.16
C GLY A 380 -4.23 -2.51 -11.66
N PHE A 381 -4.64 -3.78 -11.63
CA PHE A 381 -6.00 -4.17 -11.96
C PHE A 381 -6.99 -3.69 -10.89
N HIS A 382 -6.69 -3.85 -9.60
CA HIS A 382 -7.55 -3.34 -8.51
C HIS A 382 -7.75 -1.83 -8.59
N GLN A 383 -6.68 -1.08 -8.84
CA GLN A 383 -6.75 0.35 -9.05
C GLN A 383 -7.62 0.70 -10.28
N PHE A 384 -7.41 0.00 -11.40
CA PHE A 384 -8.16 0.24 -12.63
C PHE A 384 -9.67 -0.05 -12.46
N ILE A 385 -10.01 -1.23 -11.93
CA ILE A 385 -11.40 -1.69 -11.81
C ILE A 385 -12.19 -0.85 -10.80
N PHE A 386 -11.53 -0.37 -9.73
CA PHE A 386 -12.13 0.53 -8.76
C PHE A 386 -12.69 1.80 -9.42
N TYR A 387 -11.87 2.48 -10.23
CA TYR A 387 -12.35 3.66 -10.95
C TYR A 387 -13.35 3.30 -12.06
N PHE A 388 -13.13 2.18 -12.75
CA PHE A 388 -14.01 1.73 -13.83
C PHE A 388 -15.48 1.61 -13.38
N TYR A 389 -15.72 0.97 -12.23
CA TYR A 389 -17.08 0.79 -11.73
C TYR A 389 -17.63 1.99 -10.94
N GLY A 390 -16.82 3.01 -10.67
CA GLY A 390 -17.22 4.15 -9.83
C GLY A 390 -17.20 3.77 -8.34
N SER A 391 -16.12 3.12 -7.91
CA SER A 391 -15.82 2.72 -6.53
C SER A 391 -16.58 1.51 -6.00
N ILE A 392 -16.87 0.54 -6.87
CA ILE A 392 -17.42 -0.77 -6.49
C ILE A 392 -16.28 -1.78 -6.38
N SER A 393 -16.30 -2.61 -5.35
CA SER A 393 -15.37 -3.74 -5.18
C SER A 393 -16.06 -5.04 -5.63
N PRO A 394 -15.55 -5.73 -6.67
CA PRO A 394 -16.05 -7.05 -7.02
C PRO A 394 -15.83 -8.06 -5.90
N HIS A 395 -16.56 -9.17 -5.95
CA HIS A 395 -16.42 -10.28 -5.02
C HIS A 395 -15.00 -10.90 -5.11
N SER A 396 -14.42 -11.33 -3.99
CA SER A 396 -13.01 -11.75 -3.90
C SER A 396 -12.59 -12.83 -4.90
N TRP A 397 -13.40 -13.87 -5.17
CA TRP A 397 -13.08 -14.88 -6.20
C TRP A 397 -12.81 -14.27 -7.58
N TYR A 398 -13.56 -13.21 -7.92
CA TYR A 398 -13.43 -12.50 -9.17
C TYR A 398 -12.31 -11.48 -9.10
N ASN A 399 -12.28 -10.66 -8.06
CA ASN A 399 -11.35 -9.55 -7.90
C ASN A 399 -9.90 -10.07 -7.82
N GLU A 400 -9.62 -10.91 -6.83
CA GLU A 400 -8.28 -11.46 -6.58
C GLU A 400 -7.88 -12.44 -7.67
N GLY A 401 -8.82 -13.28 -8.11
CA GLY A 401 -8.57 -14.25 -9.19
C GLY A 401 -8.24 -13.58 -10.53
N THR A 402 -8.86 -12.43 -10.82
CA THR A 402 -8.55 -11.63 -12.02
C THR A 402 -7.25 -10.84 -11.84
N GLY A 403 -6.97 -10.30 -10.65
CA GLY A 403 -5.67 -9.71 -10.34
C GLY A 403 -4.53 -10.69 -10.66
N ASP A 404 -4.63 -11.92 -10.15
CA ASP A 404 -3.66 -12.98 -10.41
C ASP A 404 -3.67 -13.49 -11.85
N PHE A 405 -4.81 -13.41 -12.55
CA PHE A 405 -4.84 -13.66 -13.99
C PHE A 405 -3.93 -12.68 -14.72
N TYR A 406 -3.98 -11.39 -14.34
CA TYR A 406 -3.11 -10.37 -14.93
C TYR A 406 -1.64 -10.50 -14.52
N SER A 407 -1.35 -11.03 -13.33
CA SER A 407 0.01 -11.44 -12.92
C SER A 407 0.66 -12.42 -13.89
N GLY A 408 -0.13 -13.18 -14.65
CA GLY A 408 0.35 -14.10 -15.68
C GLY A 408 0.93 -13.44 -16.93
N TYR A 409 0.70 -12.14 -17.16
CA TYR A 409 1.18 -11.45 -18.36
C TYR A 409 2.68 -11.15 -18.30
N GLN A 410 3.41 -11.70 -19.27
CA GLN A 410 4.84 -11.50 -19.45
C GLN A 410 5.10 -10.41 -20.49
N TYR A 411 5.82 -9.34 -20.11
CA TYR A 411 6.21 -8.27 -21.01
C TYR A 411 7.56 -8.57 -21.65
N LYS A 412 7.57 -8.82 -22.97
CA LYS A 412 8.79 -9.04 -23.76
C LYS A 412 8.65 -8.32 -25.10
N ALA A 413 9.72 -7.65 -25.56
CA ALA A 413 9.75 -6.93 -26.83
C ALA A 413 8.54 -5.99 -27.05
N LYS A 414 8.18 -5.22 -26.01
CA LYS A 414 7.04 -4.28 -25.99
C LYS A 414 5.66 -4.92 -26.20
N ARG A 415 5.53 -6.23 -25.96
CA ARG A 415 4.26 -6.95 -26.08
C ARG A 415 4.03 -7.81 -24.84
N PHE A 416 2.76 -7.91 -24.48
CA PHE A 416 2.30 -8.79 -23.40
C PHE A 416 1.84 -10.12 -23.96
N THR A 417 2.39 -11.20 -23.42
CA THR A 417 1.93 -12.57 -23.66
C THR A 417 1.39 -13.13 -22.35
N LEU A 418 0.17 -13.68 -22.39
CA LEU A 418 -0.41 -14.34 -21.23
C LEU A 418 0.24 -15.71 -21.03
N GLU A 419 0.78 -15.94 -19.84
CA GLU A 419 1.26 -17.24 -19.36
C GLU A 419 0.53 -17.63 -18.07
N LYS A 420 0.76 -18.85 -17.58
CA LYS A 420 0.26 -19.27 -16.26
C LYS A 420 1.05 -18.57 -15.16
N PHE A 421 0.37 -18.04 -14.15
CA PHE A 421 1.05 -17.42 -13.01
C PHE A 421 1.65 -18.48 -12.08
N GLN A 422 2.96 -18.64 -12.14
CA GLN A 422 3.65 -19.78 -11.51
C GLN A 422 3.54 -19.81 -9.99
N TRP A 423 3.34 -18.67 -9.33
CA TRP A 423 3.10 -18.61 -7.88
C TRP A 423 1.90 -19.46 -7.43
N ARG A 424 0.91 -19.65 -8.30
CA ARG A 424 -0.36 -20.32 -7.95
C ARG A 424 -0.43 -21.77 -8.42
N VAL A 425 0.32 -22.11 -9.47
CA VAL A 425 0.22 -23.42 -10.15
C VAL A 425 0.44 -24.59 -9.20
N GLY A 426 1.52 -24.55 -8.40
CA GLY A 426 1.84 -25.62 -7.45
C GLY A 426 0.74 -25.76 -6.39
N THR A 427 0.45 -24.65 -5.70
CA THR A 427 -0.55 -24.60 -4.61
C THR A 427 -1.90 -25.16 -5.03
N ILE A 428 -2.43 -24.77 -6.20
CA ILE A 428 -3.76 -25.25 -6.59
C ILE A 428 -3.75 -26.71 -7.06
N LYS A 429 -2.68 -27.17 -7.70
CA LYS A 429 -2.54 -28.59 -8.06
C LYS A 429 -2.53 -29.47 -6.82
N ASP A 430 -1.76 -29.08 -5.81
CA ASP A 430 -1.66 -29.81 -4.55
C ASP A 430 -3.00 -29.80 -3.79
N ALA A 431 -3.71 -28.67 -3.76
CA ALA A 431 -5.03 -28.57 -3.15
C ALA A 431 -6.06 -29.48 -3.84
N ILE A 432 -6.07 -29.55 -5.17
CA ILE A 432 -6.95 -30.43 -5.93
C ILE A 432 -6.59 -31.91 -5.73
N GLN A 433 -5.29 -32.25 -5.76
CA GLN A 433 -4.82 -33.63 -5.60
C GLN A 433 -5.07 -34.18 -4.20
N SER A 434 -4.92 -33.34 -3.18
CA SER A 434 -5.16 -33.71 -1.77
C SER A 434 -6.63 -33.60 -1.35
N GLY A 435 -7.52 -33.12 -2.23
CA GLY A 435 -8.93 -32.90 -1.92
C GLY A 435 -9.19 -31.77 -0.92
N LYS A 436 -8.22 -30.87 -0.72
CA LYS A 436 -8.31 -29.74 0.22
C LYS A 436 -8.78 -28.43 -0.43
N TYR A 437 -9.19 -28.46 -1.70
CA TYR A 437 -9.78 -27.31 -2.38
C TYR A 437 -11.20 -27.00 -1.84
N VAL A 438 -11.67 -25.78 -2.07
CA VAL A 438 -13.00 -25.34 -1.66
C VAL A 438 -14.01 -25.68 -2.77
N PRO A 439 -15.18 -26.31 -2.48
CA PRO A 439 -16.17 -26.54 -3.52
C PRO A 439 -16.59 -25.24 -4.23
N LEU A 440 -16.67 -25.23 -5.56
CA LEU A 440 -16.89 -23.98 -6.32
C LEU A 440 -18.21 -23.29 -5.94
N LYS A 441 -19.26 -24.08 -5.66
CA LYS A 441 -20.57 -23.55 -5.22
C LYS A 441 -20.50 -22.71 -3.95
N ASP A 442 -19.58 -23.06 -3.04
CA ASP A 442 -19.34 -22.35 -1.79
C ASP A 442 -18.35 -21.20 -2.02
N PHE A 443 -17.26 -21.48 -2.74
CA PHE A 443 -16.16 -20.54 -2.97
C PHE A 443 -16.61 -19.21 -3.59
N VAL A 444 -17.50 -19.27 -4.58
CA VAL A 444 -18.01 -18.06 -5.26
C VAL A 444 -19.00 -17.25 -4.41
N ARG A 445 -19.34 -17.71 -3.21
CA ARG A 445 -20.26 -17.08 -2.24
C ARG A 445 -19.59 -16.72 -0.92
N TRP A 446 -18.29 -16.96 -0.79
CA TRP A 446 -17.56 -16.66 0.43
C TRP A 446 -17.45 -15.17 0.67
N THR A 447 -17.71 -14.75 1.90
CA THR A 447 -17.39 -13.40 2.34
C THR A 447 -15.89 -13.14 2.17
N GLN A 448 -15.51 -11.86 2.12
CA GLN A 448 -14.11 -11.47 2.03
C GLN A 448 -13.27 -12.06 3.19
N ALA A 449 -13.82 -12.09 4.41
CA ALA A 449 -13.15 -12.68 5.57
C ALA A 449 -12.90 -14.19 5.39
N GLU A 450 -13.90 -14.93 4.91
CA GLU A 450 -13.76 -16.36 4.60
C GLU A 450 -12.71 -16.60 3.52
N TYR A 451 -12.73 -15.81 2.45
CA TYR A 451 -11.74 -15.86 1.38
C TYR A 451 -10.31 -15.61 1.89
N TYR A 452 -10.12 -14.68 2.83
CA TYR A 452 -8.81 -14.40 3.43
C TYR A 452 -8.40 -15.35 4.56
N GLY A 453 -9.15 -16.41 4.81
CA GLY A 453 -8.75 -17.50 5.69
C GLY A 453 -9.57 -17.63 6.97
N GLN A 454 -10.53 -16.72 7.23
CA GLN A 454 -11.48 -16.86 8.35
C GLN A 454 -12.66 -17.74 7.94
N ASN A 455 -12.39 -18.94 7.41
CA ASN A 455 -13.42 -19.85 6.92
C ASN A 455 -13.52 -21.13 7.76
N LYS A 456 -14.70 -21.74 7.70
CA LYS A 456 -15.03 -22.99 8.40
C LYS A 456 -14.20 -24.21 7.95
N LEU A 457 -13.49 -24.12 6.83
CA LEU A 457 -12.70 -25.21 6.27
C LEU A 457 -11.23 -25.17 6.72
N GLY A 458 -10.80 -24.12 7.42
CA GLY A 458 -9.40 -23.95 7.85
C GLY A 458 -8.43 -23.77 6.69
N VAL A 459 -8.92 -23.34 5.53
CA VAL A 459 -8.11 -23.11 4.33
C VAL A 459 -7.50 -21.71 4.40
N ASP A 460 -6.19 -21.57 4.21
CA ASP A 460 -5.53 -20.27 4.25
C ASP A 460 -5.84 -19.42 3.00
N GLY A 461 -5.67 -18.10 3.13
CA GLY A 461 -5.91 -17.16 2.05
C GLY A 461 -5.07 -17.46 0.80
N GLY A 462 -3.80 -17.86 0.95
CA GLY A 462 -2.91 -18.16 -0.18
C GLY A 462 -3.43 -19.28 -1.08
N GLN A 463 -4.04 -20.32 -0.50
CA GLN A 463 -4.73 -21.36 -1.26
C GLN A 463 -5.96 -20.79 -1.99
N ASN A 464 -6.74 -19.92 -1.35
CA ASN A 464 -7.92 -19.31 -1.96
C ASN A 464 -7.57 -18.38 -3.14
N TYR A 465 -6.46 -17.64 -3.04
CA TYR A 465 -5.89 -16.91 -4.18
C TYR A 465 -5.55 -17.87 -5.33
N ALA A 466 -4.87 -18.98 -5.04
CA ALA A 466 -4.50 -19.95 -6.06
C ALA A 466 -5.74 -20.58 -6.74
N GLN A 467 -6.78 -20.86 -5.97
CA GLN A 467 -8.05 -21.35 -6.49
C GLN A 467 -8.76 -20.29 -7.34
N GLY A 468 -8.87 -19.06 -6.85
CA GLY A 468 -9.48 -17.93 -7.57
C GLY A 468 -8.79 -17.68 -8.92
N TRP A 469 -7.45 -17.62 -8.91
CA TRP A 469 -6.63 -17.52 -10.12
C TRP A 469 -6.96 -18.64 -11.11
N SER A 470 -6.90 -19.90 -10.66
CA SER A 470 -7.09 -21.06 -11.55
C SER A 470 -8.50 -21.10 -12.16
N PHE A 471 -9.50 -20.67 -11.39
CA PHE A 471 -10.89 -20.65 -11.82
C PHE A 471 -11.12 -19.54 -12.85
N ILE A 472 -10.62 -18.33 -12.61
CA ILE A 472 -10.65 -17.24 -13.61
C ILE A 472 -9.88 -17.63 -14.86
N PHE A 473 -8.69 -18.21 -14.71
CA PHE A 473 -7.88 -18.66 -15.84
C PHE A 473 -8.62 -19.72 -16.67
N PHE A 474 -9.28 -20.69 -16.02
CA PHE A 474 -10.14 -21.67 -16.68
C PHE A 474 -11.31 -21.02 -17.42
N LEU A 475 -12.06 -20.12 -16.77
CA LEU A 475 -13.20 -19.44 -17.39
C LEU A 475 -12.78 -18.60 -18.62
N ARG A 476 -11.58 -17.99 -18.59
CA ARG A 476 -11.08 -17.14 -19.69
C ARG A 476 -10.41 -17.92 -20.82
N THR A 477 -9.81 -19.08 -20.53
CA THR A 477 -8.95 -19.78 -21.50
C THR A 477 -9.42 -21.19 -21.85
N GLY A 478 -10.28 -21.79 -21.03
CA GLY A 478 -10.70 -23.20 -21.12
C GLY A 478 -11.36 -23.53 -22.45
N LYS A 479 -12.28 -22.69 -22.95
CA LYS A 479 -12.90 -22.85 -24.27
C LYS A 479 -11.86 -22.95 -25.39
N LYS A 480 -10.95 -21.95 -25.46
CA LYS A 480 -9.91 -21.88 -26.50
C LYS A 480 -8.92 -23.05 -26.40
N ALA A 481 -8.72 -23.55 -25.18
CA ALA A 481 -7.87 -24.70 -24.90
C ALA A 481 -8.59 -26.06 -25.05
N ASN A 482 -9.84 -26.08 -25.51
CA ASN A 482 -10.66 -27.29 -25.62
C ASN A 482 -10.73 -28.09 -24.30
N ALA A 483 -10.96 -27.39 -23.18
CA ALA A 483 -11.06 -28.03 -21.87
C ALA A 483 -12.11 -29.16 -21.90
N LYS A 484 -11.74 -30.31 -21.31
CA LYS A 484 -12.60 -31.49 -21.28
C LYS A 484 -13.89 -31.18 -20.52
N GLY A 485 -15.03 -31.43 -21.16
CA GLY A 485 -16.34 -31.20 -20.56
C GLY A 485 -16.81 -29.74 -20.60
N TRP A 486 -16.19 -28.87 -21.41
CA TRP A 486 -16.63 -27.48 -21.56
C TRP A 486 -18.10 -27.38 -21.99
N ASP A 487 -18.93 -26.74 -21.15
CA ASP A 487 -20.31 -26.38 -21.49
C ASP A 487 -20.35 -24.96 -22.08
N PRO A 488 -20.92 -24.75 -23.28
CA PRO A 488 -21.11 -23.41 -23.86
C PRO A 488 -21.82 -22.40 -22.94
N LYS A 489 -22.62 -22.84 -21.96
CA LYS A 489 -23.22 -21.95 -20.95
C LYS A 489 -22.19 -21.19 -20.12
N TRP A 490 -20.97 -21.72 -19.97
CA TRP A 490 -19.92 -21.10 -19.17
C TRP A 490 -19.31 -19.87 -19.83
N ASP A 491 -19.47 -19.72 -21.15
CA ASP A 491 -18.94 -18.59 -21.93
C ASP A 491 -19.44 -17.23 -21.40
N GLY A 492 -20.65 -17.20 -20.84
CA GLY A 492 -21.31 -15.99 -20.36
C GLY A 492 -21.09 -15.66 -18.88
N ILE A 493 -20.45 -16.54 -18.09
CA ILE A 493 -20.38 -16.39 -16.62
C ILE A 493 -19.77 -15.05 -16.21
N LEU A 494 -18.58 -14.73 -16.74
CA LEU A 494 -17.86 -13.50 -16.38
C LEU A 494 -18.60 -12.24 -16.86
N GLU A 495 -19.21 -12.29 -18.05
CA GLU A 495 -19.99 -11.18 -18.59
C GLU A 495 -21.27 -10.95 -17.80
N ALA A 496 -22.01 -12.01 -17.48
CA ALA A 496 -23.22 -11.95 -16.66
C ALA A 496 -22.92 -11.40 -15.26
N TYR A 497 -21.84 -11.87 -14.64
CA TYR A 497 -21.36 -11.35 -13.36
C TYR A 497 -21.11 -9.85 -13.42
N LEU A 498 -20.26 -9.40 -14.36
CA LEU A 498 -19.90 -7.98 -14.47
C LEU A 498 -21.08 -7.09 -14.82
N LYS A 499 -21.95 -7.55 -15.72
CA LYS A 499 -23.14 -6.82 -16.12
C LYS A 499 -24.06 -6.59 -14.93
N GLU A 500 -24.35 -7.64 -14.19
CA GLU A 500 -25.25 -7.57 -13.04
C GLU A 500 -24.64 -6.73 -11.92
N LEU A 501 -23.32 -6.85 -11.67
CA LEU A 501 -22.62 -6.02 -10.70
C LEU A 501 -22.68 -4.54 -11.09
N ALA A 502 -22.43 -4.22 -12.37
CA ALA A 502 -22.51 -2.85 -12.88
C ALA A 502 -23.92 -2.24 -12.75
N MET A 503 -24.95 -3.07 -12.91
CA MET A 503 -26.33 -2.63 -12.89
C MET A 503 -26.91 -2.50 -11.49
N THR A 504 -26.51 -3.36 -10.56
CA THR A 504 -27.16 -3.49 -9.25
C THR A 504 -26.30 -3.02 -8.08
N ASN A 505 -24.99 -2.91 -8.27
CA ASN A 505 -24.00 -2.75 -7.22
C ASN A 505 -24.03 -3.85 -6.13
N SER A 506 -24.58 -5.02 -6.44
CA SER A 506 -24.70 -6.13 -5.49
C SER A 506 -23.86 -7.31 -5.93
N THR A 507 -22.83 -7.64 -5.14
CA THR A 507 -22.00 -8.82 -5.38
C THR A 507 -22.81 -10.10 -5.34
N ASP A 508 -23.80 -10.19 -4.44
CA ASP A 508 -24.64 -11.39 -4.28
C ASP A 508 -25.53 -11.60 -5.49
N LYS A 509 -26.25 -10.56 -5.94
CA LYS A 509 -27.04 -10.63 -7.18
C LYS A 509 -26.18 -10.96 -8.38
N ALA A 510 -24.97 -10.41 -8.44
CA ALA A 510 -24.02 -10.70 -9.51
C ALA A 510 -23.59 -12.18 -9.51
N VAL A 511 -23.30 -12.75 -8.35
CA VAL A 511 -23.00 -14.19 -8.22
C VAL A 511 -24.21 -15.04 -8.58
N GLU A 512 -25.40 -14.72 -8.08
CA GLU A 512 -26.63 -15.42 -8.42
C GLU A 512 -26.87 -15.42 -9.93
N LYS A 513 -26.73 -14.25 -10.57
CA LYS A 513 -26.94 -14.12 -12.01
C LYS A 513 -25.91 -14.85 -12.84
N ALA A 514 -24.64 -14.80 -12.44
CA ALA A 514 -23.54 -15.42 -13.17
C ALA A 514 -23.64 -16.95 -13.21
N PHE A 515 -24.21 -17.56 -12.17
CA PHE A 515 -24.30 -19.01 -12.02
C PHE A 515 -25.74 -19.55 -12.15
N ASP A 516 -26.69 -18.73 -12.58
CA ASP A 516 -28.08 -19.15 -12.83
C ASP A 516 -28.15 -20.22 -13.94
N GLY A 517 -28.78 -21.35 -13.64
CA GLY A 517 -28.90 -22.49 -14.56
C GLY A 517 -27.58 -23.19 -14.93
N ILE A 518 -26.49 -22.92 -14.19
CA ILE A 518 -25.19 -23.58 -14.34
C ILE A 518 -25.14 -24.82 -13.46
N ASP A 519 -24.78 -25.96 -14.05
CA ASP A 519 -24.44 -27.17 -13.30
C ASP A 519 -23.07 -26.99 -12.63
N MET A 520 -23.10 -26.67 -11.33
CA MET A 520 -21.89 -26.38 -10.55
C MET A 520 -20.99 -27.60 -10.37
N ASP A 521 -21.56 -28.81 -10.33
CA ASP A 521 -20.77 -30.03 -10.17
C ASP A 521 -20.03 -30.35 -11.49
N ALA A 522 -20.71 -30.21 -12.64
CA ALA A 522 -20.08 -30.35 -13.95
C ALA A 522 -18.99 -29.28 -14.18
N LEU A 523 -19.24 -28.03 -13.78
CA LEU A 523 -18.27 -26.94 -13.86
C LEU A 523 -17.03 -27.24 -13.01
N GLU A 524 -17.21 -27.72 -11.79
CA GLU A 524 -16.12 -28.07 -10.89
C GLU A 524 -15.28 -29.23 -11.44
N GLU A 525 -15.89 -30.28 -11.95
CA GLU A 525 -15.16 -31.41 -12.56
C GLU A 525 -14.32 -30.98 -13.76
N ALA A 526 -14.88 -30.16 -14.65
CA ALA A 526 -14.15 -29.63 -15.80
C ALA A 526 -13.01 -28.70 -15.40
N TRP A 527 -13.24 -27.82 -14.42
CA TRP A 527 -12.19 -26.95 -13.87
C TRP A 527 -11.05 -27.77 -13.23
N LYS A 528 -11.38 -28.78 -12.41
CA LYS A 528 -10.37 -29.68 -11.82
C LYS A 528 -9.58 -30.42 -12.90
N ALA A 529 -10.25 -30.92 -13.93
CA ALA A 529 -9.60 -31.62 -15.04
C ALA A 529 -8.67 -30.71 -15.85
N TYR A 530 -9.03 -29.43 -16.02
CA TYR A 530 -8.20 -28.44 -16.69
C TYR A 530 -6.98 -28.00 -15.86
N THR A 531 -7.14 -27.97 -14.53
CA THR A 531 -6.13 -27.42 -13.60
C THR A 531 -5.06 -28.44 -13.21
N LYS A 532 -5.43 -29.73 -13.15
CA LYS A 532 -4.50 -30.86 -12.97
C LYS A 532 -3.44 -30.89 -14.07
#